data_AF-A0A9E3EBI4-F1
#
_entry.id   AF-A0A9E3EBI4-F1
#
_cell.length_a   1.000
_cell.length_b   1.000
_cell.length_c   1.000
_cell.angle_alpha   90.00
_cell.angle_beta   90.00
_cell.angle_gamma   90.00
#
_symmetry.space_group_name_H-M   'P 1'
#
loop_
_entity.id
_entity.type
_entity.pdbx_description
1 polymer ?
#
loop_
_entity_poly.entity_id
_entity_poly.type
_entity_poly.pdbx_seq_one_letter_code
_entity_poly.pdbx_strand_id
1 'polypeptide(L)'
;MRVATGEEVLIARVAAPDGRVGFGFSFRVDATEARHMAEWAAGVRAERPAYESQLDHAWERAFLSDEDVEWDTEPAFRGLRWS
;
A
#
# COMPACT_ATOMS: atom_id res chain seq x y z
N MET A 1 8.74 2.57 10.37
CA MET A 1 9.78 2.16 9.39
C MET A 1 10.46 3.42 8.91
N ARG A 2 11.75 3.36 8.55
CA ARG A 2 12.46 4.50 7.97
C ARG A 2 12.62 4.28 6.47
N VAL A 3 12.28 5.28 5.65
CA VAL A 3 12.42 5.22 4.18
C VAL A 3 13.77 5.79 3.74
N ALA A 4 14.12 5.63 2.45
CA ALA A 4 15.43 6.01 1.91
C ALA A 4 15.76 7.50 2.07
N THR A 5 14.74 8.37 2.12
CA THR A 5 14.89 9.81 2.38
C THR A 5 15.23 10.12 3.84
N GLY A 6 15.20 9.11 4.73
CA GLY A 6 15.43 9.27 6.15
C GLY A 6 14.17 9.64 6.95
N GLU A 7 13.03 9.81 6.28
CA GLU A 7 11.72 10.04 6.90
C GLU A 7 11.21 8.78 7.60
N GLU A 8 10.40 8.99 8.63
CA GLU A 8 9.72 7.91 9.35
C GLU A 8 8.30 7.73 8.84
N VAL A 9 7.93 6.49 8.55
CA VAL A 9 6.60 6.10 8.11
C VAL A 9 5.98 5.15 9.15
N LEU A 10 4.74 5.43 9.53
CA LEU A 10 3.92 4.49 10.29
C LEU A 10 3.45 3.37 9.38
N ILE A 11 3.47 2.14 9.90
CA ILE A 11 2.95 0.96 9.21
C ILE A 11 1.90 0.33 10.10
N ALA A 12 0.71 0.13 9.54
CA ALA A 12 -0.34 -0.67 10.15
C ALA A 12 -0.43 -2.04 9.47
N ARG A 13 -0.65 -3.08 10.28
CA ARG A 13 -0.94 -4.43 9.81
C ARG A 13 -2.28 -4.86 10.40
N VAL A 14 -3.20 -5.31 9.56
CA VAL A 14 -4.49 -5.87 9.96
C VAL A 14 -4.52 -7.34 9.57
N ALA A 15 -4.90 -8.20 10.51
CA ALA A 15 -5.19 -9.60 10.25
C ALA A 15 -6.70 -9.81 10.34
N ALA A 16 -7.32 -10.23 9.24
CA ALA A 16 -8.73 -10.56 9.19
C ALA A 16 -8.99 -11.93 9.85
N PRO A 17 -10.23 -12.21 10.30
CA PRO A 17 -10.57 -13.49 10.93
C PRO A 17 -10.36 -14.72 10.05
N ASP A 18 -10.40 -14.54 8.72
CA ASP A 18 -10.16 -15.58 7.72
C ASP A 18 -8.66 -15.78 7.38
N GLY A 19 -7.77 -15.08 8.08
CA GLY A 19 -6.32 -15.18 7.90
C GLY A 19 -5.75 -14.26 6.84
N ARG A 20 -6.57 -13.49 6.10
CA ARG A 20 -6.04 -12.45 5.20
C ARG A 20 -5.31 -11.37 5.98
N VAL A 21 -4.26 -10.83 5.38
CA VAL A 21 -3.43 -9.79 6.00
C VAL A 21 -3.38 -8.60 5.05
N GLY A 22 -3.65 -7.42 5.59
CA GLY A 22 -3.52 -6.14 4.90
C GLY A 22 -2.47 -5.27 5.56
N PHE A 23 -1.82 -4.45 4.74
CA PHE A 23 -0.82 -3.48 5.17
C PHE A 23 -1.23 -2.08 4.71
N GLY A 24 -0.89 -1.08 5.51
CA GLY A 24 -1.08 0.32 5.16
C GLY A 24 0.02 1.17 5.76
N PHE A 25 0.27 2.33 5.16
CA PHE A 25 1.38 3.21 5.52
C PHE A 25 0.94 4.67 5.49
N SER A 26 1.50 5.48 6.39
CA SER A 26 1.34 6.94 6.36
C SER A 26 2.54 7.62 6.98
N PHE A 27 2.91 8.79 6.47
CA PHE A 27 3.89 9.68 7.08
C PHE A 27 3.27 10.54 8.20
N ARG A 28 1.94 10.52 8.34
CA ARG A 28 1.25 11.17 9.46
C ARG A 28 1.44 10.35 10.72
N VAL A 29 1.47 11.02 11.87
CA VAL A 29 1.60 10.39 13.19
C VAL A 29 0.27 9.76 13.63
N ASP A 30 -0.86 10.25 13.11
CA ASP A 30 -2.14 9.61 13.33
C ASP A 30 -2.20 8.33 12.47
N ALA A 31 -2.39 7.18 13.13
CA ALA A 31 -2.40 5.89 12.46
C ALA A 31 -3.68 5.62 11.66
N THR A 32 -4.61 6.58 11.55
CA THR A 32 -5.94 6.37 10.99
C THR A 32 -5.87 6.00 9.53
N GLU A 33 -5.09 6.76 8.76
CA GLU A 33 -4.90 6.54 7.33
C GLU A 33 -4.24 5.19 7.06
N ALA A 34 -3.12 4.91 7.73
CA ALA A 34 -2.42 3.63 7.63
C ALA A 34 -3.34 2.46 8.02
N ARG A 35 -4.16 2.62 9.06
CA ARG A 35 -5.13 1.60 9.49
C ARG A 35 -6.21 1.38 8.44
N HIS A 36 -6.84 2.42 7.93
CA HIS A 36 -7.91 2.26 6.93
C HIS A 36 -7.40 1.61 5.64
N MET A 37 -6.16 1.93 5.24
CA MET A 37 -5.49 1.24 4.13
C MET A 37 -5.29 -0.25 4.44
N ALA A 38 -4.78 -0.58 5.63
CA ALA A 38 -4.57 -1.97 6.04
C ALA A 38 -5.90 -2.75 6.14
N GLU A 39 -6.96 -2.14 6.64
CA GLU A 39 -8.30 -2.75 6.73
C GLU A 39 -8.90 -3.01 5.34
N TRP A 40 -8.72 -2.09 4.39
CA TRP A 40 -9.19 -2.29 3.02
C TRP A 40 -8.37 -3.37 2.29
N ALA A 41 -7.04 -3.35 2.43
CA ALA A 41 -6.17 -4.39 1.86
C ALA A 41 -6.45 -5.78 2.45
N ALA A 42 -6.84 -5.87 3.73
CA ALA A 42 -7.30 -7.11 4.36
C ALA A 42 -8.74 -7.50 3.98
N GLY A 43 -9.46 -6.64 3.25
CA GLY A 43 -10.87 -6.76 2.92
C GLY A 43 -11.80 -6.82 4.12
N VAL A 44 -11.43 -6.13 5.20
CA VAL A 44 -12.26 -5.87 6.39
C VAL A 44 -13.09 -4.60 6.17
N ARG A 45 -12.54 -3.64 5.42
CA ARG A 45 -13.22 -2.39 5.03
C ARG A 45 -13.68 -2.48 3.57
N ALA A 46 -14.95 -2.15 3.33
CA ALA A 46 -15.53 -2.17 1.98
C ALA A 46 -15.03 -1.02 1.09
N GLU A 47 -14.95 0.19 1.66
CA GLU A 47 -14.55 1.38 0.92
C GLU A 47 -13.04 1.56 0.90
N ARG A 48 -12.48 1.71 -0.30
CA ARG A 48 -11.09 2.10 -0.49
C ARG A 48 -10.85 3.49 0.09
N PRO A 49 -9.83 3.69 0.94
CA PRO A 49 -9.44 5.02 1.39
C PRO A 49 -9.13 5.93 0.20
N ALA A 50 -9.50 7.21 0.31
CA ALA A 50 -9.13 8.21 -0.69
C ALA A 50 -7.60 8.27 -0.80
N TYR A 51 -7.10 8.19 -2.03
CA TYR A 51 -5.68 8.27 -2.33
C TYR A 51 -5.50 9.15 -3.56
N GLU A 52 -4.58 10.10 -3.47
CA GLU A 52 -4.16 10.94 -4.58
C GLU A 52 -2.85 10.40 -5.12
N SER A 53 -2.77 10.24 -6.44
CA SER A 53 -1.54 9.83 -7.14
C SER A 53 -0.39 10.76 -6.77
N GLN A 54 0.72 10.21 -6.26
CA GLN A 54 1.89 10.97 -5.83
C GLN A 54 3.03 10.91 -6.85
N LEU A 55 3.15 9.81 -7.58
CA LEU A 55 4.22 9.57 -8.54
C LEU A 55 3.73 9.77 -9.98
N ASP A 56 2.43 9.66 -10.21
CA ASP A 56 1.81 9.58 -11.54
C ASP A 56 2.51 8.54 -12.43
N HIS A 57 2.97 7.47 -11.79
CA HIS A 57 3.66 6.38 -12.46
C HIS A 57 2.63 5.38 -13.02
N ALA A 58 2.99 4.65 -14.09
CA ALA A 58 2.08 3.72 -14.75
C ALA A 58 1.49 2.67 -13.79
N TRP A 59 2.32 2.11 -12.89
CA TRP A 59 1.86 1.16 -11.87
C TRP A 59 0.89 1.79 -10.85
N GLU A 60 1.09 3.05 -10.48
CA GLU A 60 0.26 3.76 -9.49
C GLU A 60 -1.10 4.10 -10.09
N ARG A 61 -1.11 4.55 -11.36
CA ARG A 61 -2.35 4.75 -12.12
C ARG A 61 -3.14 3.46 -12.28
N ALA A 62 -2.49 2.36 -12.68
CA ALA A 62 -3.14 1.05 -12.78
C ALA A 62 -3.73 0.62 -11.43
N PHE A 63 -2.96 0.76 -10.35
CA PHE A 63 -3.45 0.48 -8.99
C PHE A 63 -4.66 1.34 -8.61
N LEU A 64 -4.71 2.61 -9.01
CA LEU A 64 -5.84 3.51 -8.71
C LEU A 64 -7.08 3.20 -9.54
N SER A 65 -6.91 2.77 -10.79
CA SER A 65 -7.99 2.41 -11.72
C SER A 65 -8.51 0.99 -11.55
N ASP A 66 -7.96 0.21 -10.60
CA ASP A 66 -8.26 -1.22 -10.43
C ASP A 66 -7.91 -2.05 -11.67
N GLU A 67 -6.85 -1.65 -12.37
CA GLU A 67 -6.27 -2.35 -13.52
C GLU A 67 -5.08 -3.22 -13.08
N ASP A 68 -4.73 -4.19 -13.92
CA ASP A 68 -3.54 -5.02 -13.69
C ASP A 68 -2.27 -4.15 -13.71
N VAL A 69 -1.47 -4.28 -12.65
CA VAL A 69 -0.20 -3.56 -12.53
C VAL A 69 0.91 -4.31 -13.25
N GLU A 70 1.49 -3.70 -14.28
CA GLU A 70 2.66 -4.26 -14.99
C GLU A 70 3.95 -4.06 -14.17
N TRP A 71 4.16 -4.93 -13.17
CA TRP A 71 5.32 -4.86 -12.27
C TRP A 71 6.67 -4.98 -12.97
N ASP A 72 6.71 -5.55 -14.18
CA ASP A 72 7.93 -5.70 -14.99
C ASP A 72 8.42 -4.40 -15.62
N THR A 73 7.63 -3.32 -15.58
CA THR A 73 8.03 -2.01 -16.10
C THR A 73 9.18 -1.39 -15.32
N GLU A 74 9.32 -1.71 -14.03
CA GLU A 74 10.33 -1.11 -13.15
C GLU A 74 11.49 -2.06 -12.86
N PRO A 75 12.73 -1.69 -13.24
CA PRO A 75 13.92 -2.52 -12.98
C PRO A 75 14.10 -2.88 -11.50
N ALA A 76 13.69 -1.99 -10.59
CA ALA A 76 13.76 -2.21 -9.15
C ALA A 76 12.83 -3.35 -8.68
N PHE A 77 11.66 -3.52 -9.31
CA PHE A 77 10.70 -4.56 -8.94
C PHE A 77 11.03 -5.92 -9.55
N ARG A 78 11.68 -5.97 -10.72
CA ARG A 78 12.19 -7.24 -11.31
C ARG A 78 13.13 -8.01 -10.39
N GLY A 79 13.81 -7.32 -9.48
CA GLY A 79 14.70 -7.93 -8.50
C GLY A 79 14.00 -8.51 -7.27
N LEU A 80 12.73 -8.16 -7.01
CA LEU A 80 12.00 -8.62 -5.83
C LEU A 80 11.49 -10.04 -6.06
N ARG A 81 12.14 -11.02 -5.42
CA ARG A 81 11.63 -12.39 -5.36
C ARG A 81 10.74 -12.56 -4.14
N TRP A 82 9.47 -12.86 -4.38
CA TRP A 82 8.56 -13.32 -3.34
C TRP A 82 8.81 -14.83 -3.13
N SER A 83 9.47 -15.18 -2.03
CA SER A 83 9.72 -16.57 -1.61
C SER A 83 8.63 -17.08 -0.69
#